data_AF-A0A7S1DG56-F1
#
_entry.id   AF-A0A7S1DG56-F1
#
_cell.length_a   1.000
_cell.length_b   1.000
_cell.length_c   1.000
_cell.angle_alpha   90.00
_cell.angle_beta   90.00
_cell.angle_gamma   90.00
#
_symmetry.space_group_name_H-M   'P 1'
#
loop_
_entity.id
_entity.type
_entity.pdbx_description
1 polymer ?
#
loop_
_entity_poly.entity_id
_entity_poly.type
_entity_poly.pdbx_seq_one_letter_code
_entity_poly.pdbx_strand_id
1 'polypeptide(L)'
;AASMDDEHERADVVVAEQSLIDGPGVELLRDLRTRAPETIRVLLLDNAEAEVVQQAVNDAAVYQVVITPWQSESLRLLLRRALESRELARIHRYLSRELKFADAVVTRQSDGMRAVLQEVYSFDRMVFVSHAMAEVCNLARKAAPTDLPV
;
A
#
# COMPACT_ATOMS: atom_id res chain seq x y z
N ALA A 1 -29.68 3.97 -22.18
CA ALA A 1 -29.30 4.36 -20.81
C ALA A 1 -29.97 3.39 -19.85
N ALA A 2 -29.41 2.18 -19.74
CA ALA A 2 -29.86 1.17 -18.80
C ALA A 2 -28.85 1.16 -17.66
N SER A 3 -29.35 1.50 -16.47
CA SER A 3 -28.78 1.22 -15.16
C SER A 3 -28.29 -0.23 -15.09
N MET A 4 -26.96 -0.43 -15.10
CA MET A 4 -26.29 -1.66 -14.67
C MET A 4 -25.59 -1.39 -13.32
N ASP A 5 -26.22 -0.56 -12.48
CA ASP A 5 -25.75 -0.17 -11.17
C ASP A 5 -26.00 -1.28 -10.15
N ASP A 6 -24.94 -1.58 -9.39
CA ASP A 6 -24.86 -2.17 -8.05
C ASP A 6 -24.84 -3.68 -7.79
N GLU A 7 -25.13 -4.60 -8.72
CA GLU A 7 -25.14 -6.05 -8.38
C GLU A 7 -23.94 -6.89 -8.88
N HIS A 8 -23.02 -6.34 -9.68
CA HIS A 8 -21.76 -7.03 -9.98
C HIS A 8 -20.75 -6.76 -8.87
N GLU A 9 -20.91 -7.53 -7.80
CA GLU A 9 -19.86 -8.06 -6.93
C GLU A 9 -18.44 -7.78 -7.50
N ARG A 10 -17.62 -7.03 -6.76
CA ARG A 10 -16.30 -6.57 -7.21
C ARG A 10 -15.46 -7.74 -7.75
N ALA A 11 -15.39 -7.89 -9.07
CA ALA A 11 -14.71 -9.01 -9.69
C ALA A 11 -13.24 -9.10 -9.26
N ASP A 12 -12.78 -10.32 -8.97
CA ASP A 12 -11.40 -10.56 -8.58
C ASP A 12 -10.42 -10.54 -9.74
N VAL A 13 -10.85 -11.15 -10.84
CA VAL A 13 -10.12 -11.24 -12.10
C VAL A 13 -11.10 -10.92 -13.21
N VAL A 14 -10.67 -10.13 -14.19
CA VAL A 14 -11.39 -9.89 -15.44
C VAL A 14 -10.52 -10.39 -16.59
N VAL A 15 -11.12 -11.20 -17.44
CA VAL A 15 -10.53 -11.71 -18.67
C VAL A 15 -11.32 -11.11 -19.84
N ALA A 16 -10.65 -10.46 -20.77
CA ALA A 16 -11.27 -9.86 -21.95
C ALA A 16 -10.54 -10.29 -23.22
N GLU A 17 -11.28 -10.55 -24.29
CA GLU A 17 -10.72 -10.73 -25.62
C GLU A 17 -10.39 -9.38 -26.26
N GLN A 18 -9.35 -9.31 -27.08
CA GLN A 18 -9.05 -8.08 -27.81
C GLN A 18 -10.09 -7.78 -28.89
N SER A 19 -10.68 -8.81 -29.49
CA SER A 19 -11.58 -8.69 -30.64
C SER A 19 -13.07 -8.68 -30.24
N LEU A 20 -13.44 -7.87 -29.22
CA LEU A 20 -14.85 -7.75 -28.81
C LEU A 20 -15.65 -6.90 -29.83
N ILE A 21 -16.95 -7.20 -29.94
CA ILE A 21 -17.88 -6.47 -30.84
C ILE A 21 -18.02 -4.99 -30.42
N ASP A 22 -17.96 -4.71 -29.11
CA ASP A 22 -18.19 -3.38 -28.54
C ASP A 22 -16.92 -2.51 -28.46
N GLY A 23 -15.79 -2.97 -29.03
CA GLY A 23 -14.51 -2.26 -29.02
C GLY A 23 -13.35 -3.14 -28.52
N PRO A 24 -12.10 -2.67 -28.60
CA PRO A 24 -10.96 -3.51 -28.26
C PRO A 24 -10.90 -3.80 -26.75
N GLY A 25 -10.68 -5.06 -26.37
CA GLY A 25 -10.66 -5.46 -24.95
C GLY A 25 -9.64 -4.70 -24.11
N VAL A 26 -8.52 -4.26 -24.70
CA VAL A 26 -7.54 -3.42 -24.01
C VAL A 26 -8.14 -2.10 -23.48
N GLU A 27 -9.11 -1.51 -24.18
CA GLU A 27 -9.79 -0.27 -23.73
C GLU A 27 -10.66 -0.54 -22.51
N LEU A 28 -11.40 -1.65 -22.50
CA LEU A 28 -12.17 -2.10 -21.33
C LEU A 28 -11.25 -2.31 -20.12
N LEU A 29 -10.11 -2.97 -20.31
CA LEU A 29 -9.14 -3.23 -19.24
C LEU A 29 -8.45 -1.94 -18.76
N ARG A 30 -8.25 -0.96 -19.66
CA ARG A 30 -7.75 0.37 -19.33
C ARG A 30 -8.74 1.14 -18.45
N ASP A 31 -10.03 1.09 -18.74
CA ASP A 31 -11.04 1.73 -17.89
C ASP A 31 -11.15 1.06 -16.52
N LEU A 32 -11.00 -0.27 -16.47
CA LEU A 32 -10.98 -1.03 -15.22
C LEU A 32 -9.78 -0.67 -14.35
N ARG A 33 -8.64 -0.26 -14.92
CA ARG A 33 -7.49 0.24 -14.15
C ARG A 33 -7.89 1.41 -13.24
N THR A 34 -8.73 2.31 -13.72
CA THR A 34 -9.14 3.51 -12.98
C THR A 34 -10.30 3.20 -12.03
N ARG A 35 -11.29 2.44 -12.48
CA ARG A 35 -12.51 2.15 -11.69
C ARG A 35 -12.29 1.11 -10.60
N ALA A 36 -11.46 0.10 -10.87
CA ALA A 36 -11.23 -1.02 -9.97
C ALA A 36 -9.76 -1.48 -10.04
N PRO A 37 -8.80 -0.66 -9.55
CA PRO A 37 -7.35 -0.92 -9.70
C PRO A 37 -6.89 -2.24 -9.09
N GLU A 38 -7.62 -2.73 -8.08
CA GLU A 38 -7.38 -4.00 -7.38
C GLU A 38 -7.76 -5.24 -8.21
N THR A 39 -8.46 -5.04 -9.32
CA THR A 39 -8.87 -6.11 -10.23
C THR A 39 -7.72 -6.53 -11.11
N ILE A 40 -7.45 -7.82 -11.08
CA ILE A 40 -6.46 -8.43 -11.96
C ILE A 40 -7.06 -8.49 -13.36
N ARG A 41 -6.31 -7.97 -14.32
CA ARG A 41 -6.72 -7.83 -15.72
C ARG A 41 -5.93 -8.78 -16.58
N VAL A 42 -6.60 -9.62 -17.37
CA VAL A 42 -5.99 -10.57 -18.30
C VAL A 42 -6.54 -10.30 -19.70
N LEU A 43 -5.65 -10.14 -20.67
CA LEU A 43 -6.02 -9.93 -22.07
C LEU A 43 -5.84 -11.22 -22.86
N LEU A 44 -6.86 -11.62 -23.62
CA LEU A 44 -6.81 -12.72 -24.57
C LEU A 44 -6.59 -12.18 -25.98
N LEU A 45 -5.60 -12.71 -26.69
CA LEU A 45 -5.27 -12.36 -28.07
C LEU A 45 -5.37 -13.58 -28.98
N ASP A 46 -5.71 -13.35 -30.23
CA ASP A 46 -5.61 -14.32 -31.32
C ASP A 46 -4.19 -14.37 -31.92
N ASN A 47 -3.48 -13.26 -31.89
CA ASN A 47 -2.11 -13.14 -32.38
C ASN A 47 -1.21 -12.35 -31.41
N ALA A 48 0.10 -12.44 -31.62
CA ALA A 48 1.10 -11.77 -30.79
C ALA A 48 1.49 -10.40 -31.34
N GLU A 49 0.53 -9.57 -31.77
CA GLU A 49 0.84 -8.23 -32.27
C GLU A 49 1.55 -7.40 -31.18
N ALA A 50 2.81 -7.04 -31.44
CA ALA A 50 3.68 -6.40 -30.45
C ALA A 50 3.12 -5.09 -29.92
N GLU A 51 2.45 -4.31 -30.77
CA GLU A 51 1.82 -3.05 -30.39
C GLU A 51 0.68 -3.26 -29.39
N VAL A 52 -0.17 -4.27 -29.64
CA VAL A 52 -1.28 -4.62 -28.73
C VAL A 52 -0.74 -5.09 -27.37
N VAL A 53 0.31 -5.91 -27.37
CA VAL A 53 0.96 -6.36 -26.12
C VAL A 53 1.55 -5.17 -25.35
N GLN A 54 2.21 -4.24 -26.03
CA GLN A 54 2.76 -3.04 -25.40
C GLN A 54 1.66 -2.15 -24.82
N GLN A 55 0.57 -1.92 -25.55
CA GLN A 55 -0.58 -1.17 -25.06
C GLN A 55 -1.22 -1.84 -23.84
N ALA A 56 -1.40 -3.16 -23.86
CA ALA A 56 -1.96 -3.90 -22.74
C ALA A 56 -1.12 -3.76 -21.47
N VAL A 57 0.21 -3.84 -21.59
CA VAL A 57 1.12 -3.72 -20.44
C VAL A 57 1.19 -2.28 -19.93
N ASN A 58 1.34 -1.30 -20.83
CA ASN A 58 1.60 0.08 -20.42
C ASN A 58 0.32 0.82 -20.01
N ASP A 59 -0.73 0.72 -20.82
CA ASP A 59 -1.94 1.51 -20.65
C ASP A 59 -2.93 0.80 -19.73
N ALA A 60 -3.17 -0.49 -19.99
CA ALA A 60 -4.12 -1.27 -19.23
C ALA A 60 -3.51 -1.96 -18.00
N ALA A 61 -2.18 -1.97 -17.84
CA ALA A 61 -1.46 -2.63 -16.74
C ALA A 61 -1.99 -4.04 -16.47
N VAL A 62 -2.10 -4.83 -17.54
CA VAL A 62 -2.57 -6.22 -17.45
C VAL A 62 -1.57 -7.07 -16.68
N TYR A 63 -2.08 -8.04 -15.93
CA TYR A 63 -1.28 -9.03 -15.23
C TYR A 63 -0.62 -9.99 -16.20
N GLN A 64 -1.37 -10.42 -17.22
CA GLN A 64 -0.87 -11.32 -18.25
C GLN A 64 -1.65 -11.19 -19.55
N VAL A 65 -0.94 -11.37 -20.66
CA VAL A 65 -1.51 -11.57 -22.00
C VAL A 65 -1.48 -13.07 -22.30
N VAL A 66 -2.59 -13.62 -22.80
CA VAL A 66 -2.75 -15.02 -23.17
C VAL A 66 -3.10 -15.08 -24.65
N ILE A 67 -2.37 -15.90 -25.40
CA ILE A 67 -2.58 -16.05 -26.85
C ILE A 67 -3.31 -17.36 -27.11
N THR A 68 -4.35 -17.33 -27.93
CA THR A 68 -5.05 -18.52 -28.43
C THR A 68 -4.20 -19.25 -29.48
N PRO A 69 -4.32 -20.59 -29.61
CA PRO A 69 -5.10 -21.50 -28.77
C PRO A 69 -4.34 -21.86 -27.48
N TRP A 70 -4.93 -21.63 -26.32
CA TRP A 70 -4.35 -22.01 -25.04
C TRP A 70 -4.72 -23.44 -24.65
N GLN A 71 -3.90 -24.05 -23.79
CA GLN A 71 -4.28 -25.28 -23.09
C GLN A 71 -5.15 -24.92 -21.88
N SER A 72 -6.24 -25.66 -21.67
CA SER A 72 -7.19 -25.40 -20.57
C SER A 72 -6.55 -25.49 -19.18
N GLU A 73 -5.50 -26.31 -19.02
CA GLU A 73 -4.74 -26.42 -17.78
C GLU A 73 -3.90 -25.16 -17.51
N SER A 74 -3.23 -24.63 -18.53
CA SER A 74 -2.44 -23.39 -18.44
C SER A 74 -3.29 -22.19 -18.05
N LEU A 75 -4.47 -22.03 -18.66
CA LEU A 75 -5.40 -20.96 -18.30
C LEU A 75 -5.92 -21.11 -16.87
N ARG A 76 -6.26 -22.34 -16.45
CA ARG A 76 -6.69 -22.61 -15.07
C ARG A 76 -5.59 -22.28 -14.05
N LEU A 77 -4.35 -22.64 -14.33
CA LEU A 77 -3.21 -22.32 -13.48
C LEU A 77 -2.97 -20.81 -13.39
N LEU A 78 -3.08 -20.10 -14.51
CA LEU A 78 -2.98 -18.64 -14.57
C LEU A 78 -4.05 -17.99 -13.69
N LEU A 79 -5.32 -18.36 -13.88
CA LEU A 79 -6.43 -17.79 -13.11
C LEU A 79 -6.30 -18.10 -11.62
N ARG A 80 -5.86 -19.31 -11.26
CA ARG A 80 -5.60 -19.68 -9.87
C ARG A 80 -4.51 -18.79 -9.25
N ARG A 81 -3.38 -18.62 -9.94
CA ARG A 81 -2.28 -17.75 -9.48
C ARG A 81 -2.70 -16.29 -9.36
N ALA A 82 -3.51 -15.81 -10.29
CA ALA A 82 -4.10 -14.48 -10.23
C ALA A 82 -4.95 -14.32 -8.95
N LEU A 83 -5.91 -15.22 -8.72
CA LEU A 83 -6.77 -15.17 -7.54
C LEU A 83 -5.98 -15.25 -6.23
N GLU A 84 -4.98 -16.14 -6.14
CA GLU A 84 -4.08 -16.25 -5.00
C GLU A 84 -3.31 -14.93 -4.76
N SER A 85 -2.81 -14.30 -5.82
CA SER A 85 -2.13 -13.01 -5.74
C SER A 85 -3.06 -11.89 -5.25
N ARG A 86 -4.33 -11.87 -5.70
CA ARG A 86 -5.31 -10.89 -5.23
C ARG A 86 -5.66 -11.08 -3.76
N GLU A 87 -5.86 -12.32 -3.32
CA GLU A 87 -6.17 -12.59 -1.93
C GLU A 87 -5.00 -12.21 -1.02
N LEU A 88 -3.77 -12.53 -1.43
CA LEU A 88 -2.57 -12.14 -0.69
C LEU A 88 -2.45 -10.61 -0.59
N ALA A 89 -2.70 -9.88 -1.68
CA ALA A 89 -2.69 -8.42 -1.67
C ALA A 89 -3.80 -7.85 -0.75
N ARG A 90 -4.98 -8.48 -0.72
CA ARG A 90 -6.09 -8.10 0.17
C ARG A 90 -5.71 -8.28 1.64
N ILE A 91 -5.17 -9.44 2.01
CA ILE A 91 -4.71 -9.76 3.36
C ILE A 91 -3.58 -8.80 3.76
N HIS A 92 -2.60 -8.56 2.88
CA HIS A 92 -1.50 -7.65 3.14
C HIS A 92 -1.99 -6.23 3.42
N ARG A 93 -2.94 -5.70 2.63
CA ARG A 93 -3.57 -4.40 2.89
C ARG A 93 -4.34 -4.36 4.19
N TYR A 94 -4.99 -5.46 4.59
CA TYR A 94 -5.70 -5.54 5.87
C TYR A 94 -4.72 -5.49 7.04
N LEU A 95 -3.72 -6.38 7.06
CA LEU A 95 -2.71 -6.44 8.12
C LEU A 95 -1.87 -5.17 8.21
N SER A 96 -1.48 -4.59 7.07
CA SER A 96 -0.75 -3.32 7.04
C SER A 96 -1.55 -2.16 7.63
N ARG A 97 -2.88 -2.18 7.49
CA ARG A 97 -3.75 -1.19 8.13
C ARG A 97 -3.80 -1.43 9.63
N GLU A 98 -4.03 -2.67 10.06
CA GLU A 98 -4.09 -3.03 11.48
C GLU A 98 -2.81 -2.67 12.23
N LEU A 99 -1.65 -2.99 11.64
CA LEU A 99 -0.35 -2.67 12.24
C LEU A 99 -0.15 -1.15 12.38
N LYS A 100 -0.53 -0.36 11.37
CA LYS A 100 -0.48 1.11 11.45
C LYS A 100 -1.40 1.66 12.53
N PHE A 101 -2.57 1.07 12.74
CA PHE A 101 -3.47 1.48 13.83
C PHE A 101 -2.86 1.16 15.19
N ALA A 102 -2.33 -0.05 15.37
CA ALA A 102 -1.68 -0.44 16.62
C ALA A 102 -0.46 0.44 16.94
N ASP A 103 0.39 0.71 15.94
CA ASP A 103 1.57 1.56 16.08
C ASP A 103 1.21 3.01 16.43
N ALA A 104 0.16 3.56 15.82
CA ALA A 104 -0.35 4.89 16.15
C ALA A 104 -0.83 4.98 17.61
N VAL A 105 -1.45 3.92 18.14
CA VAL A 105 -1.90 3.87 19.55
C VAL A 105 -0.71 3.79 20.51
N VAL A 106 0.26 2.90 20.22
CA VAL A 106 1.46 2.73 21.05
C VAL A 106 2.32 3.98 21.05
N THR A 107 2.50 4.62 19.89
CA THR A 107 3.26 5.87 19.77
C THR A 107 2.59 6.98 20.56
N ARG A 108 1.26 7.10 20.52
CA ARG A 108 0.52 8.09 21.32
C ARG A 108 0.68 7.91 22.82
N GLN A 109 0.72 6.66 23.30
CA GLN A 109 0.97 6.36 24.72
C GLN A 109 2.43 6.62 25.11
N SER A 110 3.36 6.31 24.20
CA SER A 110 4.80 6.52 24.39
C SER A 110 5.18 8.00 24.37
N ASP A 111 4.53 8.81 23.54
CA ASP A 111 4.72 10.27 23.49
C ASP A 111 4.17 10.93 24.75
N GLY A 112 3.00 10.49 25.23
CA GLY A 112 2.46 10.96 26.51
C GLY A 112 3.38 10.61 27.68
N MET A 113 3.89 9.37 27.74
CA MET A 113 4.84 8.95 28.78
C MET A 113 6.19 9.66 28.64
N ARG A 114 6.70 9.88 27.42
CA ARG A 114 7.93 10.64 27.17
C ARG A 114 7.78 12.10 27.58
N ALA A 115 6.64 12.73 27.29
CA ALA A 115 6.35 14.10 27.72
C ALA A 115 6.31 14.20 29.26
N VAL A 116 5.63 13.25 29.93
CA VAL A 116 5.60 13.19 31.40
C VAL A 116 6.99 12.93 31.98
N LEU A 117 7.79 12.04 31.39
CA LEU A 117 9.17 11.81 31.83
C LEU A 117 10.04 13.04 31.59
N GLN A 118 9.92 13.75 30.46
CA GLN A 118 10.63 15.03 30.25
C GLN A 118 10.23 16.09 31.28
N GLU A 119 8.96 16.13 31.69
CA GLU A 119 8.49 17.05 32.73
C GLU A 119 9.05 16.68 34.12
N VAL A 120 9.10 15.38 34.44
CA VAL A 120 9.66 14.85 35.69
C VAL A 120 11.20 14.93 35.75
N TYR A 121 11.90 14.85 34.62
CA TYR A 121 13.36 15.02 34.51
C TYR A 121 13.79 16.49 34.31
N SER A 122 12.87 17.46 34.38
CA SER A 122 13.25 18.86 34.47
C SER A 122 14.11 19.08 35.73
N PHE A 123 15.27 19.70 35.55
CA PHE A 123 16.32 19.90 36.56
C PHE A 123 15.88 20.65 37.84
N ASP A 124 14.61 21.06 37.93
CA ASP A 124 14.05 21.87 39.01
C ASP A 124 13.68 21.08 40.28
N ARG A 125 13.83 19.74 40.29
CA ARG A 125 13.52 18.91 41.48
C ARG A 125 14.69 18.17 42.11
N MET A 126 15.92 18.43 41.71
CA MET A 126 17.07 17.99 42.51
C MET A 126 17.10 18.77 43.82
N VAL A 127 16.82 18.10 44.94
CA VAL A 127 17.02 18.67 46.28
C VAL A 127 18.52 18.78 46.52
N PHE A 128 19.08 19.97 46.35
CA PHE A 128 20.50 20.22 46.56
C PHE A 128 20.77 20.53 48.03
N VAL A 129 21.69 19.77 48.64
CA VAL A 129 22.04 19.95 50.06
C VAL A 129 23.27 20.87 50.23
N SER A 130 23.94 21.29 49.14
CA SER A 130 25.17 22.10 49.20
C SER A 130 25.29 23.12 48.05
N HIS A 131 25.78 24.32 48.38
CA HIS A 131 25.99 25.46 47.48
C HIS A 131 26.87 25.13 46.26
N ALA A 132 27.87 24.27 46.45
CA ALA A 132 28.77 23.86 45.35
C ALA A 132 28.04 23.09 44.23
N MET A 133 26.99 22.32 44.58
CA MET A 133 26.24 21.54 43.59
C MET A 133 25.26 22.41 42.78
N ALA A 134 24.82 23.53 43.36
CA ALA A 134 23.97 24.51 42.68
C ALA A 134 24.71 25.22 41.53
N GLU A 135 25.99 25.55 41.72
CA GLU A 135 26.81 26.16 40.68
C GLU A 135 27.04 25.22 39.49
N VAL A 136 27.31 23.95 39.75
CA VAL A 136 27.50 22.93 38.70
C VAL A 136 26.22 22.75 37.87
N CYS A 137 25.05 22.75 38.50
CA CYS A 137 23.78 22.61 37.79
C CYS A 137 23.40 23.86 37.00
N ASN A 138 23.75 25.06 37.50
CA ASN A 138 23.58 26.31 36.74
C ASN A 138 24.49 26.35 35.51
N LEU A 139 25.71 25.83 35.62
CA LEU A 139 26.64 25.70 34.50
C LEU A 139 26.09 24.72 33.44
N ALA A 140 25.58 23.57 33.88
CA ALA A 140 24.96 22.57 33.00
C ALA A 140 23.69 23.12 32.31
N ARG A 141 22.84 23.87 33.02
CA ARG A 141 21.64 24.53 32.46
C ARG A 141 22.02 25.55 31.38
N LYS A 142 23.14 26.25 31.54
CA LYS A 142 23.62 27.25 30.59
C LYS A 142 24.28 26.63 29.35
N ALA A 143 24.80 25.41 29.48
CA ALA A 143 25.41 24.65 28.38
C ALA A 143 24.40 23.80 27.58
N ALA A 144 23.28 23.41 28.19
CA ALA A 144 22.22 22.59 27.60
C ALA A 144 21.55 23.12 26.31
N PRO A 145 21.50 24.43 26.00
CA PRO A 145 20.92 24.90 24.72
C PRO A 145 21.94 24.95 23.56
N THR A 146 23.21 24.61 23.79
CA THR A 146 24.23 24.56 22.73
C THR A 146 24.50 23.11 22.37
N ASP A 147 23.86 22.62 21.31
CA ASP A 147 24.25 21.39 20.63
C ASP A 147 25.65 21.59 20.02
N LEU A 148 26.70 21.32 20.78
CA LEU A 148 28.00 21.01 20.22
C LEU A 148 28.05 19.51 19.94
N PRO A 149 28.23 19.09 18.67
CA PRO A 149 28.44 17.69 18.36
C PRO A 149 29.80 17.27 18.94
N VAL A 150 29.80 16.16 19.67
CA VAL A 150 31.01 15.38 19.95
C VAL A 150 31.03 14.20 18.99
#